data_AF-A0A2D7B209-F1
#
_entry.id   AF-A0A2D7B209-F1
#
_cell.length_a   1.000
_cell.length_b   1.000
_cell.length_c   1.000
_cell.angle_alpha   90.00
_cell.angle_beta   90.00
_cell.angle_gamma   90.00
#
_symmetry.space_group_name_H-M   'P 1'
#
loop_
_entity.id
_entity.type
_entity.pdbx_description
1 polymer ?
#
loop_
_entity_poly.entity_id
_entity_poly.type
_entity_poly.pdbx_seq_one_letter_code
_entity_poly.pdbx_strand_id
1 'polypeptide(L)'
;QPGFQGAYTGLASGPAPDEVDLRAELEEAYVYIDGGYGEVRLGRDEGVAARFQENAPSVFSALALGRQSLDPTGIDMVTTRHDLTGPSAKLSYATPRLVGIRAGLSFTPKADVRGLDRDADRNLPGVAPITLTNAVEGSVNASRLLREQGVRVSAALAASTADVDTPFYATSVYDRVTTFSAGARAEFETISLGFTWLQSDNGLAQSADYESWTAGVTKTFGKTRIGLEFGAAEDGLTSLEGDAWKIGIAHDVTEFARISLGYGENSLDRVASEENIAAEWNNSPDGIVIEITLSR
;
A
#
# COMPACT_ATOMS: atom_id res chain seq x y z
N GLN A 1 10.90 -27.42 -8.23
CA GLN A 1 9.65 -27.03 -8.93
C GLN A 1 9.70 -25.53 -9.11
N PRO A 2 9.08 -24.95 -10.16
CA PRO A 2 8.96 -23.51 -10.25
C PRO A 2 8.19 -22.99 -9.04
N GLY A 3 8.64 -21.88 -8.47
CA GLY A 3 7.92 -21.16 -7.43
C GLY A 3 6.74 -20.37 -7.99
N PHE A 4 5.86 -19.92 -7.11
CA PHE A 4 4.74 -19.04 -7.44
C PHE A 4 4.86 -17.73 -6.65
N GLN A 5 4.20 -16.69 -7.14
CA GLN A 5 4.17 -15.37 -6.50
C GLN A 5 2.76 -14.80 -6.47
N GLY A 6 2.42 -14.03 -5.45
CA GLY A 6 1.16 -13.31 -5.40
C GLY A 6 1.14 -12.22 -6.46
N ALA A 7 0.11 -12.17 -7.29
CA ALA A 7 -0.03 -11.15 -8.32
C ALA A 7 -0.30 -9.75 -7.75
N TYR A 8 -0.87 -9.71 -6.55
CA TYR A 8 -1.00 -8.47 -5.81
C TYR A 8 0.26 -8.15 -4.99
N THR A 9 0.69 -9.01 -4.08
CA THR A 9 1.77 -8.65 -3.14
C THR A 9 3.17 -8.75 -3.74
N GLY A 10 3.35 -9.55 -4.79
CA GLY A 10 4.67 -9.96 -5.28
C GLY A 10 5.42 -10.92 -4.33
N LEU A 11 4.84 -11.27 -3.17
CA LEU A 11 5.42 -12.25 -2.25
C LEU A 11 5.50 -13.60 -2.95
N ALA A 12 6.62 -14.30 -2.78
CA ALA A 12 6.92 -15.49 -3.56
C ALA A 12 7.62 -16.55 -2.72
N SER A 13 7.40 -17.81 -3.08
CA SER A 13 8.23 -18.93 -2.63
C SER A 13 9.33 -19.18 -3.67
N GLY A 14 10.57 -18.83 -3.34
CA GLY A 14 11.67 -18.97 -4.31
C GLY A 14 13.01 -18.45 -3.79
N PRO A 15 14.08 -18.59 -4.58
CA PRO A 15 15.36 -17.98 -4.27
C PRO A 15 15.23 -16.46 -4.18
N ALA A 16 15.92 -15.86 -3.21
CA ALA A 16 15.94 -14.41 -3.06
C ALA A 16 16.54 -13.76 -4.32
N PRO A 17 15.94 -12.69 -4.86
CA PRO A 17 16.55 -11.93 -5.93
C PRO A 17 17.75 -11.15 -5.38
N ASP A 18 18.87 -11.19 -6.10
CA ASP A 18 19.98 -10.26 -5.87
C ASP A 18 19.69 -8.96 -6.63
N GLU A 19 19.19 -7.94 -5.94
CA GLU A 19 19.12 -6.59 -6.52
C GLU A 19 19.71 -5.55 -5.56
N VAL A 20 20.96 -5.15 -5.82
CA VAL A 20 21.67 -4.10 -5.08
C VAL A 20 22.18 -3.06 -6.07
N ASP A 21 21.26 -2.32 -6.70
CA ASP A 21 21.60 -1.28 -7.68
C ASP A 21 20.77 -0.01 -7.47
N LEU A 22 21.33 1.12 -7.93
CA LEU A 22 20.61 2.39 -8.00
C LEU A 22 19.42 2.28 -8.95
N ARG A 23 18.22 2.64 -8.47
CA ARG A 23 16.99 2.68 -9.27
C ARG A 23 16.51 4.11 -9.46
N ALA A 24 15.99 4.39 -10.64
CA ALA A 24 15.32 5.65 -10.97
C ALA A 24 14.17 5.34 -11.92
N GLU A 25 12.96 5.71 -11.54
CA GLU A 25 11.74 5.40 -12.31
C GLU A 25 10.87 6.65 -12.53
N LEU A 26 10.13 6.66 -13.63
CA LEU A 26 9.13 7.68 -13.93
C LEU A 26 7.75 7.19 -13.45
N GLU A 27 7.29 7.72 -12.32
CA GLU A 27 6.03 7.26 -11.71
C GLU A 27 4.80 8.04 -12.19
N GLU A 28 4.93 9.33 -12.42
CA GLU A 28 3.83 10.19 -12.87
C GLU A 28 4.17 10.94 -14.17
N ALA A 29 3.35 10.76 -15.19
CA ALA A 29 3.40 11.48 -16.46
C ALA A 29 2.05 11.37 -17.18
N TYR A 30 1.19 12.38 -17.01
CA TYR A 30 -0.17 12.37 -17.55
C TYR A 30 -0.60 13.73 -18.09
N VAL A 31 -1.64 13.69 -18.93
CA VAL A 31 -2.45 14.85 -19.28
C VAL A 31 -3.78 14.75 -18.56
N TYR A 32 -4.36 15.89 -18.17
CA TYR A 32 -5.65 15.92 -17.49
C TYR A 32 -6.57 17.01 -18.03
N ILE A 33 -7.86 16.77 -17.90
CA ILE A 33 -8.93 17.72 -18.15
C ILE A 33 -9.75 17.79 -16.87
N ASP A 34 -9.81 18.97 -16.26
CA ASP A 34 -10.59 19.23 -15.04
C ASP A 34 -11.65 20.29 -15.30
N GLY A 35 -12.84 20.10 -14.71
CA GLY A 35 -13.97 21.00 -14.86
C GLY A 35 -15.12 20.68 -13.91
N GLY A 36 -16.27 21.34 -14.10
CA GLY A 36 -17.44 21.17 -13.22
C GLY A 36 -18.05 19.76 -13.21
N TYR A 37 -17.64 18.89 -14.14
CA TYR A 37 -18.07 17.51 -14.22
C TYR A 37 -17.04 16.52 -13.67
N GLY A 38 -15.87 16.98 -13.23
CA GLY A 38 -14.83 16.14 -12.66
C GLY A 38 -13.52 16.24 -13.43
N GLU A 39 -12.63 15.31 -13.12
CA GLU A 39 -11.29 15.24 -13.66
C GLU A 39 -11.12 13.93 -14.44
N VAL A 40 -10.65 14.03 -15.69
CA VAL A 40 -10.18 12.89 -16.48
C VAL A 40 -8.66 12.99 -16.59
N ARG A 41 -7.93 11.90 -16.36
CA ARG A 41 -6.49 11.80 -16.60
C ARG A 41 -6.16 10.67 -17.54
N LEU A 42 -5.15 10.87 -18.38
CA LEU A 42 -4.59 9.88 -19.28
C LEU A 42 -3.07 9.90 -19.19
N GLY A 43 -2.47 8.78 -18.80
CA GLY A 43 -1.02 8.63 -18.71
C GLY A 43 -0.59 7.75 -17.54
N ARG A 44 0.66 7.91 -17.11
CA ARG A 44 1.25 7.24 -15.94
C ARG A 44 0.83 8.01 -14.70
N ASP A 45 0.17 7.34 -13.77
CA ASP A 45 -0.34 7.89 -12.51
C ASP A 45 -0.59 6.71 -11.57
N GLU A 46 -0.93 6.96 -10.31
CA GLU A 46 -1.46 5.94 -9.41
C GLU A 46 -2.93 5.59 -9.75
N GLY A 47 -3.35 4.37 -9.40
CA GLY A 47 -4.74 3.94 -9.51
C GLY A 47 -5.69 4.76 -8.64
N VAL A 48 -6.98 4.84 -8.99
CA VAL A 48 -7.95 5.59 -8.15
C VAL A 48 -8.10 4.99 -6.76
N ALA A 49 -7.84 3.68 -6.60
CA ALA A 49 -7.87 3.00 -5.32
C ALA A 49 -6.81 3.56 -4.36
N ALA A 50 -5.56 3.65 -4.79
CA ALA A 50 -4.46 4.27 -4.05
C ALA A 50 -4.72 5.78 -3.82
N ARG A 51 -5.08 6.52 -4.87
CA ARG A 51 -5.27 8.00 -4.80
C ARG A 51 -6.36 8.44 -3.82
N PHE A 52 -7.36 7.60 -3.60
CA PHE A 52 -8.53 7.93 -2.78
C PHE A 52 -8.49 7.34 -1.38
N GLN A 53 -7.49 6.52 -1.11
CA GLN A 53 -7.30 5.83 0.15
C GLN A 53 -7.16 6.78 1.33
N GLU A 54 -7.68 6.35 2.48
CA GLU A 54 -7.48 7.00 3.77
C GLU A 54 -6.61 6.11 4.64
N ASN A 55 -5.50 6.66 5.13
CA ASN A 55 -4.48 5.91 5.85
C ASN A 55 -4.54 6.17 7.37
N ALA A 56 -4.02 5.23 8.17
CA ALA A 56 -3.69 5.50 9.57
C ALA A 56 -2.70 6.70 9.68
N PRO A 57 -2.89 7.62 10.64
CA PRO A 57 -2.00 8.76 10.81
C PRO A 57 -0.62 8.31 11.33
N SER A 58 0.43 9.02 10.90
CA SER A 58 1.83 8.74 11.24
C SER A 58 2.60 10.02 11.58
N VAL A 59 3.65 9.88 12.36
CA VAL A 59 4.69 10.92 12.52
C VAL A 59 5.80 10.82 11.47
N PHE A 60 5.86 9.71 10.75
CA PHE A 60 6.79 9.46 9.65
C PHE A 60 6.11 9.67 8.30
N SER A 61 6.93 9.88 7.28
CA SER A 61 6.48 10.04 5.89
C SER A 61 6.86 8.80 5.09
N ALA A 62 8.15 8.48 5.02
CA ALA A 62 8.72 7.35 4.29
C ALA A 62 8.63 6.03 5.06
N LEU A 63 8.60 6.10 6.40
CA LEU A 63 8.56 4.94 7.29
C LEU A 63 7.17 4.65 7.86
N ALA A 64 6.14 5.36 7.40
CA ALA A 64 4.78 5.21 7.92
C ALA A 64 4.24 3.81 7.63
N LEU A 65 3.69 3.14 8.64
CA LEU A 65 3.24 1.75 8.49
C LEU A 65 2.11 1.63 7.46
N GLY A 66 2.16 0.56 6.68
CA GLY A 66 1.16 0.24 5.66
C GLY A 66 1.32 1.02 4.35
N ARG A 67 2.27 1.95 4.26
CA ARG A 67 2.53 2.79 3.08
C ARG A 67 3.99 3.27 3.00
N GLN A 68 4.89 2.52 3.63
CA GLN A 68 6.29 2.83 3.69
C GLN A 68 6.91 2.80 2.28
N SER A 69 7.69 3.81 1.95
CA SER A 69 8.56 3.83 0.77
C SER A 69 9.98 3.37 1.12
N LEU A 70 10.27 3.23 2.41
CA LEU A 70 11.55 2.75 2.93
C LEU A 70 11.29 1.75 4.04
N ASP A 71 11.89 0.57 3.92
CA ASP A 71 11.95 -0.43 4.98
C ASP A 71 13.42 -0.71 5.35
N PRO A 72 13.92 -0.16 6.48
CA PRO A 72 15.28 -0.42 6.94
C PRO A 72 15.54 -1.87 7.34
N THR A 73 14.49 -2.65 7.65
CA THR A 73 14.60 -4.03 8.11
C THR A 73 14.68 -5.02 6.95
N GLY A 74 14.12 -4.65 5.79
CA GLY A 74 14.06 -5.48 4.59
C GLY A 74 13.11 -6.67 4.69
N ILE A 75 12.24 -6.69 5.71
CA ILE A 75 11.33 -7.80 6.03
C ILE A 75 9.88 -7.33 6.22
N ASP A 76 9.59 -6.03 6.06
CA ASP A 76 8.26 -5.50 6.27
C ASP A 76 7.30 -5.97 5.16
N MET A 77 6.30 -6.78 5.55
CA MET A 77 5.21 -7.20 4.67
C MET A 77 3.89 -6.49 4.99
N VAL A 78 3.87 -5.59 5.98
CA VAL A 78 2.67 -4.85 6.38
C VAL A 78 2.43 -3.72 5.38
N THR A 79 1.54 -3.96 4.41
CA THR A 79 1.13 -2.94 3.44
C THR A 79 -0.37 -2.90 3.29
N THR A 80 -0.93 -1.71 3.43
CA THR A 80 -2.35 -1.44 3.15
C THR A 80 -2.52 -0.58 1.90
N ARG A 81 -1.42 -0.22 1.21
CA ARG A 81 -1.44 0.59 -0.01
C ARG A 81 -2.19 -0.18 -1.10
N HIS A 82 -3.37 0.30 -1.50
CA HIS A 82 -4.18 -0.29 -2.56
C HIS A 82 -3.69 0.17 -3.93
N ASP A 83 -2.52 -0.34 -4.31
CA ASP A 83 -1.89 -0.03 -5.57
C ASP A 83 -1.76 -1.31 -6.38
N LEU A 84 -2.77 -1.65 -7.19
CA LEU A 84 -2.71 -2.86 -8.03
C LEU A 84 -1.83 -2.63 -9.27
N THR A 85 -1.92 -1.43 -9.84
CA THR A 85 -1.47 -1.16 -11.21
C THR A 85 -0.15 -0.37 -11.30
N GLY A 86 0.36 0.12 -10.16
CA GLY A 86 1.59 0.90 -10.09
C GLY A 86 1.54 2.15 -10.98
N PRO A 87 2.68 2.64 -11.47
CA PRO A 87 2.75 3.81 -12.36
C PRO A 87 2.42 3.51 -13.84
N SER A 88 1.73 2.41 -14.12
CA SER A 88 1.42 1.99 -15.49
C SER A 88 0.48 2.99 -16.19
N ALA A 89 0.49 3.00 -17.52
CA ALA A 89 -0.35 3.93 -18.29
C ALA A 89 -1.84 3.57 -18.17
N LYS A 90 -2.66 4.54 -17.78
CA LYS A 90 -4.08 4.34 -17.45
C LYS A 90 -4.94 5.53 -17.85
N LEU A 91 -6.23 5.25 -17.99
CA LEU A 91 -7.30 6.25 -18.05
C LEU A 91 -8.00 6.28 -16.69
N SER A 92 -8.05 7.44 -16.05
CA SER A 92 -8.81 7.61 -14.80
C SER A 92 -9.82 8.74 -14.91
N TYR A 93 -10.92 8.59 -14.18
CA TYR A 93 -11.94 9.61 -14.00
C TYR A 93 -12.28 9.74 -12.52
N ALA A 94 -12.36 10.97 -12.04
CA ALA A 94 -12.75 11.33 -10.69
C ALA A 94 -13.92 12.32 -10.76
N THR A 95 -14.98 12.05 -10.00
CA THR A 95 -16.09 13.00 -9.87
C THR A 95 -15.65 14.25 -9.11
N PRO A 96 -16.32 15.40 -9.30
CA PRO A 96 -16.22 16.52 -8.37
C PRO A 96 -16.57 16.04 -6.95
N ARG A 97 -16.07 16.76 -5.94
CA ARG A 97 -16.46 16.49 -4.55
C ARG A 97 -17.83 17.13 -4.26
N LEU A 98 -18.85 16.29 -4.09
CA LEU A 98 -20.22 16.70 -3.78
C LEU A 98 -20.54 16.40 -2.32
N VAL A 99 -20.82 17.43 -1.52
CA VAL A 99 -21.14 17.31 -0.07
C VAL A 99 -20.08 16.49 0.70
N GLY A 100 -18.82 16.60 0.27
CA GLY A 100 -17.70 15.87 0.87
C GLY A 100 -17.43 14.49 0.27
N ILE A 101 -18.24 13.99 -0.67
CA ILE A 101 -18.05 12.67 -1.30
C ILE A 101 -17.43 12.84 -2.70
N ARG A 102 -16.46 12.00 -3.04
CA ARG A 102 -15.91 11.83 -4.40
C ARG A 102 -15.84 10.35 -4.74
N ALA A 103 -16.03 10.01 -6.00
CA ALA A 103 -15.85 8.66 -6.52
C ALA A 103 -14.90 8.69 -7.73
N GLY A 104 -14.21 7.58 -7.97
CA GLY A 104 -13.25 7.46 -9.06
C GLY A 104 -13.24 6.07 -9.65
N LEU A 105 -12.89 6.00 -10.93
CA LEU A 105 -12.64 4.77 -11.68
C LEU A 105 -11.35 4.91 -12.47
N SER A 106 -10.53 3.86 -12.55
CA SER A 106 -9.42 3.76 -13.49
C SER A 106 -9.42 2.46 -14.26
N PHE A 107 -8.94 2.52 -15.49
CA PHE A 107 -8.67 1.37 -16.35
C PHE A 107 -7.21 1.41 -16.81
N THR A 108 -6.49 0.32 -16.56
CA THR A 108 -5.10 0.12 -16.94
C THR A 108 -5.03 -1.10 -17.86
N PRO A 109 -4.84 -0.91 -19.18
CA PRO A 109 -4.83 -2.02 -20.13
C PRO A 109 -3.76 -3.08 -19.81
N LYS A 110 -2.60 -2.63 -19.34
CA LYS A 110 -1.48 -3.47 -18.95
C LYS A 110 -0.73 -2.81 -17.81
N ALA A 111 -0.53 -3.54 -16.71
CA ALA A 111 0.25 -3.10 -15.57
C ALA A 111 1.62 -3.80 -15.59
N ASP A 112 2.55 -3.22 -16.34
CA ASP A 112 3.88 -3.77 -16.65
C ASP A 112 5.01 -2.75 -16.40
N VAL A 113 4.75 -1.76 -15.56
CA VAL A 113 5.71 -0.72 -15.23
C VAL A 113 6.19 -0.88 -13.79
N ARG A 114 7.51 -0.89 -13.62
CA ARG A 114 8.16 -0.90 -12.31
C ARG A 114 8.06 0.48 -11.67
N GLY A 115 7.50 0.56 -10.47
CA GLY A 115 7.65 1.69 -9.56
C GLY A 115 8.80 1.47 -8.58
N LEU A 116 9.16 2.50 -7.84
CA LEU A 116 10.17 2.43 -6.78
C LEU A 116 9.65 1.60 -5.59
N ASP A 117 8.39 1.80 -5.21
CA ASP A 117 7.77 1.13 -4.06
C ASP A 117 7.05 -0.17 -4.45
N ARG A 118 6.65 -0.31 -5.72
CA ARG A 118 5.93 -1.49 -6.24
C ARG A 118 6.42 -1.87 -7.62
N ASP A 119 6.83 -3.12 -7.77
CA ASP A 119 7.22 -3.69 -9.06
C ASP A 119 6.11 -4.59 -9.62
N ALA A 120 5.29 -4.05 -10.53
CA ALA A 120 4.23 -4.80 -11.21
C ALA A 120 4.75 -5.76 -12.30
N ASP A 121 6.01 -5.63 -12.73
CA ASP A 121 6.67 -6.48 -13.74
C ASP A 121 7.82 -7.29 -13.11
N ARG A 122 7.60 -7.73 -11.86
CA ARG A 122 8.60 -8.45 -11.08
C ARG A 122 8.78 -9.86 -11.60
N ASN A 123 9.98 -10.15 -12.08
CA ASN A 123 10.36 -11.46 -12.60
C ASN A 123 11.45 -12.07 -11.71
N LEU A 124 11.07 -13.05 -10.88
CA LEU A 124 11.98 -13.69 -9.94
C LEU A 124 12.59 -14.97 -10.54
N PRO A 125 13.88 -15.25 -10.28
CA PRO A 125 14.50 -16.49 -10.74
C PRO A 125 13.74 -17.74 -10.27
N GLY A 126 13.35 -18.60 -11.21
CA GLY A 126 12.68 -19.85 -10.90
C GLY A 126 11.21 -19.72 -10.46
N VAL A 127 10.63 -18.53 -10.52
CA VAL A 127 9.21 -18.27 -10.25
C VAL A 127 8.48 -18.04 -11.58
N ALA A 128 7.20 -18.41 -11.65
CA ALA A 128 6.39 -18.11 -12.84
C ALA A 128 6.28 -16.60 -13.06
N PRO A 129 6.68 -16.06 -14.24
CA PRO A 129 6.45 -14.67 -14.57
C PRO A 129 4.94 -14.42 -14.70
N ILE A 130 4.50 -13.25 -14.26
CA ILE A 130 3.11 -12.84 -14.32
C ILE A 130 3.03 -11.44 -14.94
N THR A 131 1.93 -11.15 -15.61
CA THR A 131 1.63 -9.80 -16.09
C THR A 131 0.17 -9.51 -15.85
N LEU A 132 -0.12 -8.36 -15.26
CA LEU A 132 -1.49 -7.93 -15.03
C LEU A 132 -2.03 -7.19 -16.25
N THR A 133 -3.20 -7.61 -16.75
CA THR A 133 -3.88 -6.97 -17.88
C THR A 133 -5.33 -6.64 -17.56
N ASN A 134 -5.90 -5.72 -18.33
CA ASN A 134 -7.30 -5.28 -18.21
C ASN A 134 -7.71 -4.87 -16.79
N ALA A 135 -6.80 -4.20 -16.07
CA ALA A 135 -7.05 -3.86 -14.68
C ALA A 135 -8.09 -2.74 -14.56
N VAL A 136 -9.06 -2.93 -13.68
CA VAL A 136 -10.08 -1.93 -13.33
C VAL A 136 -10.02 -1.67 -11.84
N GLU A 137 -10.00 -0.40 -11.46
CA GLU A 137 -10.00 0.03 -10.07
C GLU A 137 -11.14 1.02 -9.84
N GLY A 138 -11.78 0.95 -8.69
CA GLY A 138 -12.82 1.87 -8.28
C GLY A 138 -12.68 2.26 -6.82
N SER A 139 -12.98 3.53 -6.52
CA SER A 139 -12.93 4.01 -5.15
C SER A 139 -13.97 5.09 -4.86
N VAL A 140 -14.41 5.14 -3.61
CA VAL A 140 -15.23 6.20 -3.05
C VAL A 140 -14.54 6.74 -1.81
N ASN A 141 -14.42 8.06 -1.73
CA ASN A 141 -13.87 8.77 -0.59
C ASN A 141 -14.87 9.81 -0.09
N ALA A 142 -15.13 9.82 1.22
CA ALA A 142 -15.97 10.79 1.89
C ALA A 142 -15.14 11.54 2.93
N SER A 143 -15.23 12.86 2.97
CA SER A 143 -14.63 13.68 4.02
C SER A 143 -15.58 14.79 4.43
N ARG A 144 -15.83 14.91 5.74
CA ARG A 144 -16.77 15.88 6.29
C ARG A 144 -16.27 16.46 7.60
N LEU A 145 -16.34 17.79 7.70
CA LEU A 145 -16.15 18.51 8.97
C LEU A 145 -17.46 18.59 9.73
N LEU A 146 -17.53 17.92 10.86
CA LEU A 146 -18.62 17.99 11.84
C LEU A 146 -18.38 19.21 12.73
N ARG A 147 -18.87 20.36 12.29
CA ARG A 147 -18.56 21.68 12.88
C ARG A 147 -18.94 21.79 14.36
N GLU A 148 -20.04 21.19 14.77
CA GLU A 148 -20.50 21.23 16.16
C GLU A 148 -19.54 20.49 17.11
N GLN A 149 -18.85 19.46 16.61
CA GLN A 149 -17.93 18.63 17.39
C GLN A 149 -16.46 19.01 17.15
N GLY A 150 -16.17 19.87 16.17
CA GLY A 150 -14.80 20.22 15.79
C GLY A 150 -14.00 19.05 15.22
N VAL A 151 -14.68 18.04 14.65
CA VAL A 151 -14.05 16.80 14.15
C VAL A 151 -14.19 16.71 12.65
N ARG A 152 -13.08 16.44 11.96
CA ARG A 152 -13.12 15.99 10.56
C ARG A 152 -13.10 14.47 10.53
N VAL A 153 -14.07 13.88 9.83
CA VAL A 153 -14.11 12.44 9.58
C VAL A 153 -13.91 12.22 8.08
N SER A 154 -12.96 11.35 7.76
CA SER A 154 -12.71 10.88 6.40
C SER A 154 -12.81 9.37 6.36
N ALA A 155 -13.34 8.83 5.27
CA ALA A 155 -13.39 7.40 5.02
C ALA A 155 -13.26 7.13 3.52
N ALA A 156 -12.66 5.98 3.18
CA ALA A 156 -12.53 5.50 1.81
C ALA A 156 -12.80 4.01 1.72
N LEU A 157 -13.38 3.60 0.60
CA LEU A 157 -13.53 2.21 0.17
C LEU A 157 -12.98 2.10 -1.24
N ALA A 158 -12.28 1.02 -1.53
CA ALA A 158 -11.83 0.74 -2.89
C ALA A 158 -11.91 -0.75 -3.21
N ALA A 159 -12.07 -1.04 -4.49
CA ALA A 159 -12.02 -2.38 -5.05
C ALA A 159 -11.25 -2.34 -6.37
N SER A 160 -10.47 -3.37 -6.65
CA SER A 160 -9.80 -3.52 -7.93
C SER A 160 -9.80 -4.96 -8.42
N THR A 161 -9.55 -5.11 -9.71
CA THR A 161 -9.39 -6.41 -10.34
C THR A 161 -8.56 -6.35 -11.62
N ALA A 162 -7.85 -7.41 -11.96
CA ALA A 162 -7.11 -7.54 -13.22
C ALA A 162 -6.96 -9.00 -13.64
N ASP A 163 -6.86 -9.24 -14.95
CA ASP A 163 -6.49 -10.55 -15.49
C ASP A 163 -5.01 -10.83 -15.19
N VAL A 164 -4.67 -12.10 -14.92
CA VAL A 164 -3.28 -12.54 -14.67
C VAL A 164 -2.80 -13.38 -15.84
N ASP A 165 -1.99 -12.77 -16.71
CA ASP A 165 -1.36 -13.47 -17.82
C ASP A 165 -0.14 -14.26 -17.32
N THR A 166 -0.10 -15.54 -17.64
CA THR A 166 0.94 -16.48 -17.19
C THR A 166 1.39 -17.42 -18.30
N PRO A 167 2.59 -18.03 -18.19
CA PRO A 167 2.98 -19.15 -19.03
C PRO A 167 2.04 -20.35 -18.84
N PHE A 168 1.91 -21.17 -19.89
CA PHE A 168 1.02 -22.34 -19.92
C PHE A 168 1.15 -23.29 -18.71
N TYR A 169 2.36 -23.43 -18.17
CA TYR A 169 2.62 -24.33 -17.03
C TYR A 169 2.11 -23.78 -15.68
N ALA A 170 1.75 -22.50 -15.60
CA ALA A 170 1.27 -21.83 -14.39
C ALA A 170 -0.21 -21.42 -14.49
N THR A 171 -0.84 -21.55 -15.66
CA THR A 171 -2.22 -21.10 -15.91
C THR A 171 -3.25 -21.71 -14.95
N SER A 172 -3.08 -22.94 -14.50
CA SER A 172 -4.01 -23.57 -13.55
C SER A 172 -3.88 -23.06 -12.11
N VAL A 173 -2.84 -22.27 -11.81
CA VAL A 173 -2.54 -21.76 -10.47
C VAL A 173 -3.11 -20.36 -10.25
N TYR A 174 -3.34 -19.62 -11.33
CA TYR A 174 -3.80 -18.23 -11.27
C TYR A 174 -5.22 -18.07 -11.80
N ASP A 175 -5.94 -17.14 -11.21
CA ASP A 175 -7.19 -16.58 -11.70
C ASP A 175 -7.03 -15.05 -11.73
N ARG A 176 -8.10 -14.32 -12.03
CA ARG A 176 -8.16 -12.87 -11.94
C ARG A 176 -7.88 -12.41 -10.50
N VAL A 177 -7.03 -11.40 -10.35
CA VAL A 177 -6.80 -10.78 -9.02
C VAL A 177 -8.00 -9.94 -8.62
N THR A 178 -8.33 -9.98 -7.33
CA THR A 178 -9.31 -9.12 -6.67
C THR A 178 -8.69 -8.54 -5.41
N THR A 179 -8.90 -7.24 -5.20
CA THR A 179 -8.42 -6.55 -4.00
C THR A 179 -9.51 -5.62 -3.47
N PHE A 180 -9.68 -5.60 -2.15
CA PHE A 180 -10.55 -4.67 -1.44
C PHE A 180 -9.74 -3.89 -0.41
N SER A 181 -10.09 -2.62 -0.21
CA SER A 181 -9.55 -1.85 0.90
C SER A 181 -10.58 -0.93 1.53
N ALA A 182 -10.38 -0.66 2.81
CA ALA A 182 -11.17 0.28 3.58
C ALA A 182 -10.23 1.12 4.45
N GLY A 183 -10.54 2.41 4.59
CA GLY A 183 -9.76 3.33 5.41
C GLY A 183 -10.67 4.34 6.10
N ALA A 184 -10.35 4.70 7.34
CA ALA A 184 -11.06 5.72 8.07
C ALA A 184 -10.11 6.53 8.96
N ARG A 185 -10.40 7.83 9.08
CA ARG A 185 -9.64 8.76 9.91
C ARG A 185 -10.57 9.75 10.59
N ALA A 186 -10.33 10.02 11.86
CA ALA A 186 -10.94 11.11 12.61
C ALA A 186 -9.86 12.07 13.09
N GLU A 187 -10.04 13.35 12.79
CA GLU A 187 -9.11 14.43 13.13
C GLU A 187 -9.83 15.44 14.02
N PHE A 188 -9.41 15.45 15.28
CA PHE A 188 -9.75 16.45 16.29
C PHE A 188 -8.70 17.57 16.26
N GLU A 189 -8.90 18.63 17.04
CA GLU A 189 -8.00 19.78 17.08
C GLU A 189 -6.52 19.42 17.24
N THR A 190 -6.20 18.49 18.13
CA THR A 190 -4.83 18.07 18.41
C THR A 190 -4.58 16.58 18.20
N ILE A 191 -5.62 15.77 18.03
CA ILE A 191 -5.51 14.30 17.97
C ILE A 191 -6.02 13.84 16.62
N SER A 192 -5.28 12.96 15.95
CA SER A 192 -5.77 12.23 14.79
C SER A 192 -5.67 10.74 15.08
N LEU A 193 -6.71 9.99 14.77
CA LEU A 193 -6.74 8.54 14.84
C LEU A 193 -7.24 7.97 13.52
N GLY A 194 -6.77 6.79 13.15
CA GLY A 194 -7.20 6.15 11.92
C GLY A 194 -6.87 4.68 11.85
N PHE A 195 -7.54 4.02 10.92
CA PHE A 195 -7.44 2.60 10.64
C PHE A 195 -7.54 2.39 9.13
N THR A 196 -6.78 1.44 8.62
CA THR A 196 -6.80 1.02 7.21
C THR A 196 -6.70 -0.49 7.15
N TRP A 197 -7.43 -1.10 6.23
CA TRP A 197 -7.48 -2.53 6.00
C TRP A 197 -7.44 -2.81 4.50
N LEU A 198 -6.82 -3.91 4.12
CA LEU A 198 -6.70 -4.38 2.75
C LEU A 198 -6.72 -5.91 2.72
N GLN A 199 -7.43 -6.47 1.74
CA GLN A 199 -7.40 -7.89 1.44
C GLN A 199 -7.26 -8.10 -0.06
N SER A 200 -6.50 -9.10 -0.47
CA SER A 200 -6.40 -9.55 -1.87
C SER A 200 -6.31 -11.06 -1.97
N ASP A 201 -6.94 -11.65 -2.98
CA ASP A 201 -6.78 -13.08 -3.33
C ASP A 201 -5.43 -13.40 -4.01
N ASN A 202 -4.55 -12.41 -4.16
CA ASN A 202 -3.28 -12.53 -4.88
C ASN A 202 -3.40 -13.02 -6.33
N GLY A 203 -4.60 -13.07 -6.92
CA GLY A 203 -4.86 -13.69 -8.22
C GLY A 203 -4.60 -15.19 -8.24
N LEU A 204 -4.62 -15.88 -7.10
CA LEU A 204 -4.42 -17.32 -7.02
C LEU A 204 -5.76 -18.04 -7.16
N ALA A 205 -5.78 -19.14 -7.91
CA ALA A 205 -6.98 -19.96 -8.10
C ALA A 205 -7.38 -20.76 -6.83
N GLN A 206 -6.44 -20.89 -5.88
CA GLN A 206 -6.68 -21.44 -4.55
C GLN A 206 -6.73 -20.31 -3.53
N SER A 207 -7.45 -20.51 -2.42
CA SER A 207 -7.58 -19.52 -1.34
C SER A 207 -6.24 -19.34 -0.60
N ALA A 208 -5.43 -18.41 -1.09
CA ALA A 208 -4.13 -18.03 -0.55
C ALA A 208 -4.06 -16.49 -0.46
N ASP A 209 -4.99 -15.96 0.31
CA ASP A 209 -5.25 -14.53 0.44
C ASP A 209 -4.11 -13.83 1.17
N TYR A 210 -3.92 -12.56 0.82
CA TYR A 210 -3.17 -11.59 1.58
C TYR A 210 -4.14 -10.69 2.34
N GLU A 211 -3.96 -10.52 3.64
CA GLU A 211 -4.70 -9.58 4.46
C GLU A 211 -3.72 -8.68 5.22
N SER A 212 -4.02 -7.39 5.32
CA SER A 212 -3.25 -6.45 6.13
C SER A 212 -4.11 -5.34 6.71
N TRP A 213 -3.72 -4.85 7.88
CA TRP A 213 -4.31 -3.67 8.48
C TRP A 213 -3.28 -2.82 9.21
N THR A 214 -3.58 -1.53 9.33
CA THR A 214 -2.83 -0.58 10.14
C THR A 214 -3.76 0.28 10.98
N ALA A 215 -3.30 0.63 12.17
CA ALA A 215 -3.96 1.56 13.06
C ALA A 215 -2.93 2.59 13.56
N GLY A 216 -3.38 3.82 13.77
CA GLY A 216 -2.48 4.88 14.20
C GLY A 216 -3.19 5.96 15.00
N VAL A 217 -2.46 6.55 15.93
CA VAL A 217 -2.86 7.73 16.67
C VAL A 217 -1.70 8.72 16.69
N THR A 218 -2.02 10.00 16.47
CA THR A 218 -1.05 11.09 16.62
C THR A 218 -1.64 12.19 17.47
N LYS A 219 -0.76 12.92 18.16
CA LYS A 219 -1.11 14.11 18.92
C LYS A 219 -0.15 15.25 18.62
N THR A 220 -0.69 16.41 18.28
CA THR A 220 0.06 17.61 17.90
C THR A 220 0.03 18.65 19.03
N PHE A 221 1.20 19.21 19.35
CA PHE A 221 1.43 20.25 20.33
C PHE A 221 2.31 21.33 19.72
N GLY A 222 1.71 22.41 19.22
CA GLY A 222 2.43 23.44 18.47
C GLY A 222 3.11 22.84 17.24
N LYS A 223 4.45 22.91 17.18
CA LYS A 223 5.26 22.37 16.08
C LYS A 223 5.68 20.91 16.26
N THR A 224 5.29 20.29 17.37
CA THR A 224 5.67 18.90 17.70
C THR A 224 4.49 17.98 17.52
N ARG A 225 4.70 16.79 16.95
CA ARG A 225 3.72 15.72 16.89
C ARG A 225 4.31 14.46 17.50
N ILE A 226 3.57 13.78 18.35
CA ILE A 226 3.90 12.42 18.81
C ILE A 226 2.92 11.44 18.17
N GLY A 227 3.33 10.19 17.99
CA GLY A 227 2.45 9.18 17.41
C GLY A 227 2.84 7.77 17.78
N LEU A 228 1.85 6.90 17.71
CA LEU A 228 1.95 5.45 17.84
C LEU A 228 1.20 4.82 16.68
N GLU A 229 1.82 3.84 16.04
CA GLU A 229 1.26 3.08 14.93
C GLU A 229 1.49 1.60 15.16
N PHE A 230 0.55 0.79 14.68
CA PHE A 230 0.61 -0.67 14.70
C PHE A 230 0.05 -1.18 13.37
N GLY A 231 0.56 -2.30 12.88
CA GLY A 231 -0.06 -3.02 11.78
C GLY A 231 0.32 -4.49 11.78
N ALA A 232 -0.48 -5.27 11.08
CA ALA A 232 -0.23 -6.68 10.85
C ALA A 232 -0.58 -7.07 9.42
N ALA A 233 -0.01 -8.17 8.95
CA ALA A 233 -0.30 -8.77 7.68
C ALA A 233 -0.08 -10.29 7.70
N GLU A 234 -0.84 -11.00 6.87
CA GLU A 234 -0.71 -12.43 6.64
C GLU A 234 -0.77 -12.72 5.14
N ASP A 235 -0.03 -13.73 4.68
CA ASP A 235 -0.02 -14.17 3.28
C ASP A 235 -0.12 -15.70 3.21
N GLY A 236 -1.25 -16.20 2.68
CA GLY A 236 -1.51 -17.63 2.57
C GLY A 236 -0.54 -18.38 1.64
N LEU A 237 -0.06 -17.72 0.58
CA LEU A 237 0.85 -18.33 -0.40
C LEU A 237 2.20 -18.70 0.22
N THR A 238 2.76 -17.80 1.02
CA THR A 238 4.09 -17.95 1.62
C THR A 238 4.06 -18.43 3.07
N SER A 239 2.86 -18.52 3.65
CA SER A 239 2.61 -18.79 5.07
C SER A 239 3.41 -17.83 5.97
N LEU A 240 3.50 -16.57 5.54
CA LEU A 240 4.15 -15.49 6.27
C LEU A 240 3.13 -14.71 7.07
N GLU A 241 3.49 -14.41 8.31
CA GLU A 241 2.79 -13.50 9.20
C GLU A 241 3.76 -12.39 9.61
N GLY A 242 3.33 -11.14 9.54
CA GLY A 242 4.15 -10.00 9.91
C GLY A 242 3.38 -9.02 10.77
N ASP A 243 4.06 -8.44 11.74
CA ASP A 243 3.53 -7.35 12.56
C ASP A 243 4.57 -6.26 12.73
N ALA A 244 4.11 -5.03 12.91
CA ALA A 244 5.01 -3.91 13.11
C ALA A 244 4.37 -2.87 14.02
N TRP A 245 5.18 -2.26 14.87
CA TRP A 245 4.76 -1.15 15.70
C TRP A 245 5.83 -0.06 15.75
N LYS A 246 5.40 1.20 15.78
CA LYS A 246 6.30 2.35 15.80
C LYS A 246 5.77 3.42 16.74
N ILE A 247 6.66 3.96 17.57
CA ILE A 247 6.40 5.16 18.36
C ILE A 247 7.40 6.24 17.96
N GLY A 248 6.94 7.48 17.84
CA GLY A 248 7.86 8.55 17.46
C GLY A 248 7.38 9.96 17.79
N ILE A 249 8.28 10.88 17.52
CA ILE A 249 8.12 12.31 17.63
C ILE A 249 8.60 12.97 16.35
N ALA A 250 7.81 13.90 15.82
CA ALA A 250 8.15 14.76 14.71
C ALA A 250 8.16 16.22 15.18
N HIS A 251 9.10 17.01 14.70
CA HIS A 251 9.19 18.44 14.96
C HIS A 251 9.40 19.22 13.66
N ASP A 252 8.52 20.18 13.40
CA ASP A 252 8.64 21.12 12.29
C ASP A 252 9.69 22.18 12.66
N VAL A 253 10.92 22.01 12.15
CA VAL A 253 12.03 22.94 12.38
C VAL A 253 11.77 24.25 11.64
N THR A 254 11.31 24.13 10.40
CA THR A 254 10.85 25.24 9.55
C THR A 254 9.54 24.84 8.87
N GLU A 255 8.97 25.71 8.05
CA GLU A 255 7.83 25.36 7.19
C GLU A 255 8.19 24.35 6.07
N PHE A 256 9.48 24.18 5.80
CA PHE A 256 10.03 23.31 4.74
C PHE A 256 10.81 22.11 5.25
N ALA A 257 11.04 22.01 6.57
CA ALA A 257 11.91 21.00 7.14
C ALA A 257 11.31 20.41 8.42
N ARG A 258 11.14 19.10 8.40
CA ARG A 258 10.69 18.29 9.54
C ARG A 258 11.76 17.27 9.89
N ILE A 259 11.97 17.08 11.19
CA ILE A 259 12.77 15.98 11.72
C ILE A 259 11.83 15.07 12.50
N SER A 260 11.86 13.77 12.18
CA SER A 260 11.16 12.74 12.94
C SER A 260 12.16 11.75 13.52
N LEU A 261 11.94 11.36 14.77
CA LEU A 261 12.72 10.36 15.50
C LEU A 261 11.73 9.36 16.11
N GLY A 262 12.05 8.09 16.06
CA GLY A 262 11.31 7.12 16.85
C GLY A 262 11.99 5.78 16.99
N TYR A 263 11.24 4.86 17.55
CA TYR A 263 11.64 3.50 17.82
C TYR A 263 10.50 2.57 17.41
N GLY A 264 10.84 1.41 16.89
CA GLY A 264 9.86 0.42 16.49
C GLY A 264 10.50 -0.93 16.27
N GLU A 265 9.62 -1.89 16.03
CA GLU A 265 9.95 -3.28 15.79
C GLU A 265 9.11 -3.76 14.61
N ASN A 266 9.71 -4.61 13.79
CA ASN A 266 9.07 -5.30 12.70
C ASN A 266 9.33 -6.79 12.92
N SER A 267 8.28 -7.59 13.05
CA SER A 267 8.35 -9.03 13.12
C SER A 267 7.93 -9.63 11.78
N LEU A 268 8.62 -10.69 11.37
CA LEU A 268 8.23 -11.54 10.27
C LEU A 268 8.45 -12.99 10.67
N ASP A 269 7.37 -13.75 10.64
CA ASP A 269 7.31 -15.14 11.01
C ASP A 269 6.88 -15.97 9.81
N ARG A 270 7.44 -17.17 9.69
CA ARG A 270 6.87 -18.21 8.82
C ARG A 270 6.24 -19.28 9.70
N VAL A 271 4.94 -19.46 9.56
CA VAL A 271 4.17 -20.45 10.30
C VAL A 271 4.00 -21.70 9.44
N ALA A 272 4.08 -22.89 10.06
CA ALA A 272 3.84 -24.12 9.32
C ALA A 272 2.37 -24.22 8.87
N SER A 273 2.15 -24.61 7.62
CA SER A 273 0.83 -24.94 7.09
C SER A 273 0.83 -26.33 6.47
N GLU A 274 -0.34 -26.98 6.44
CA GLU A 274 -0.48 -28.32 5.82
C GLU A 274 -0.08 -28.32 4.33
N GLU A 275 -0.14 -27.16 3.69
CA GLU A 275 0.19 -26.94 2.28
C GLU A 275 1.64 -26.49 2.04
N ASN A 276 2.35 -26.03 3.08
CA ASN A 276 3.70 -25.47 2.97
C ASN A 276 4.64 -26.05 4.06
N ILE A 277 5.36 -27.12 3.70
CA ILE A 277 6.31 -27.86 4.58
C ILE A 277 7.65 -27.14 4.82
N ALA A 278 7.70 -25.82 4.62
CA ALA A 278 8.89 -25.03 4.87
C ALA A 278 9.18 -24.94 6.39
N ALA A 279 10.46 -24.84 6.76
CA ALA A 279 10.85 -24.70 8.16
C ALA A 279 10.31 -23.39 8.75
N GLU A 280 9.77 -23.47 9.95
CA GLU A 280 9.36 -22.31 10.75
C GLU A 280 10.59 -21.47 11.13
N TRP A 281 10.39 -20.16 11.15
CA TRP A 281 11.38 -19.21 11.64
C TRP A 281 10.68 -17.92 12.05
N ASN A 282 11.37 -17.16 12.90
CA ASN A 282 10.95 -15.84 13.36
C ASN A 282 12.13 -14.88 13.19
N ASN A 283 11.83 -13.65 12.80
CA ASN A 283 12.77 -12.54 12.79
C ASN A 283 12.08 -11.26 13.26
N SER A 284 12.53 -10.67 14.38
CA SER A 284 11.94 -9.45 14.95
C SER A 284 12.99 -8.35 15.19
N PRO A 285 13.55 -7.73 14.14
CA PRO A 285 14.42 -6.56 14.28
C PRO A 285 13.69 -5.36 14.90
N ASP A 286 14.36 -4.74 15.86
CA ASP A 286 13.98 -3.48 16.48
C ASP A 286 15.03 -2.39 16.23
N GLY A 287 14.65 -1.13 16.34
CA GLY A 287 15.62 -0.07 16.16
C GLY A 287 15.10 1.35 16.24
N ILE A 288 16.07 2.27 16.24
CA ILE A 288 15.83 3.70 16.17
C ILE A 288 15.79 4.13 14.71
N VAL A 289 14.78 4.93 14.37
CA VAL A 289 14.62 5.52 13.05
C VAL A 289 14.68 7.04 13.11
N ILE A 290 15.36 7.63 12.13
CA ILE A 290 15.48 9.08 11.97
C ILE A 290 15.09 9.42 10.53
N GLU A 291 14.10 10.29 10.37
CA GLU A 291 13.66 10.83 9.09
C GLU A 291 13.87 12.35 9.08
N ILE A 292 14.47 12.84 8.00
CA ILE A 292 14.56 14.28 7.71
C ILE A 292 13.81 14.52 6.41
N THR A 293 12.68 15.21 6.51
CA THR A 293 11.82 15.51 5.37
C THR A 293 11.96 16.96 4.99
N LEU A 294 12.33 17.19 3.73
CA LEU A 294 12.44 18.51 3.12
C LEU A 294 11.32 18.67 2.09
N SER A 295 10.37 19.55 2.37
CA SER A 295 9.29 19.93 1.44
C SER A 295 9.63 21.26 0.77
N ARG A 296 9.45 21.37 -0.55
CA ARG A 296 9.57 22.62 -1.29
C ARG A 296 8.24 23.35 -1.39
#